data_AF-A0A0H5SG88-F1
#
_entry.id   AF-A0A0H5SG88-F1
#
_cell.length_a   1.000
_cell.length_b   1.000
_cell.length_c   1.000
_cell.angle_alpha   90.00
_cell.angle_beta   90.00
_cell.angle_gamma   90.00
#
_symmetry.space_group_name_H-M   'P 1'
#
loop_
_entity.id
_entity.type
_entity.pdbx_description
1 polymer ?
#
loop_
_entity_poly.entity_id
_entity_poly.type
_entity_poly.pdbx_seq_one_letter_code
_entity_poly.pdbx_strand_id
1 'polypeptide(L)' 'MGEKIKNLQEIKIGDCNLIIELNKATFKNGPRYIHIQNNRIRYNFSETEFIEFAALINKAVNKMKSMKNIEE' A
#
# COMPACT_ATOMS: atom_id res chain seq x y z
N MET A 1 7.84 -9.35 11.53
CA MET A 1 7.18 -8.38 12.43
C MET A 1 8.01 -7.11 12.41
N GLY A 2 7.42 -5.97 12.07
CA GLY A 2 8.07 -4.66 12.07
C GLY A 2 7.47 -3.75 13.13
N GLU A 3 8.24 -2.80 13.63
CA GLU A 3 7.77 -1.76 14.54
C GLU A 3 7.14 -0.63 13.72
N LYS A 4 5.91 -0.27 14.09
CA LYS A 4 5.16 0.79 13.40
C LYS A 4 5.84 2.14 13.62
N ILE A 5 6.15 2.81 12.52
CA ILE A 5 6.66 4.20 12.54
C ILE A 5 5.48 5.17 12.48
N LYS A 6 4.61 5.04 11.48
CA LYS A 6 3.44 5.92 11.30
C LYS A 6 2.39 5.33 10.36
N ASN A 7 1.16 5.85 10.43
CA ASN A 7 0.17 5.69 9.37
C ASN A 7 0.57 6.56 8.18
N LEU A 8 0.55 5.97 6.99
CA LEU A 8 0.71 6.69 5.72
C LEU A 8 -0.65 7.15 5.21
N GLN A 9 -1.66 6.28 5.28
CA GLN A 9 -3.00 6.57 4.81
C GLN A 9 -4.03 5.64 5.46
N GLU A 10 -5.25 6.13 5.62
CA GLU A 10 -6.42 5.32 5.95
C GLU A 10 -7.44 5.44 4.82
N ILE A 11 -7.99 4.31 4.39
CA ILE A 11 -8.92 4.25 3.25
C ILE A 11 -10.12 3.42 3.67
N LYS A 12 -11.32 3.96 3.46
CA LYS A 12 -12.58 3.25 3.64
C LYS A 12 -13.04 2.67 2.30
N ILE A 13 -13.24 1.35 2.23
CA ILE A 13 -13.80 0.63 1.09
C ILE A 13 -15.05 -0.10 1.55
N GLY A 14 -16.22 0.40 1.16
CA GLY A 14 -17.49 -0.07 1.73
C GLY A 14 -17.50 0.11 3.25
N ASP A 15 -17.75 -0.98 3.98
CA ASP A 15 -17.72 -1.00 5.45
C ASP A 15 -16.35 -1.40 6.04
N CYS A 16 -15.33 -1.56 5.19
CA CYS A 16 -13.98 -1.93 5.62
C CYS A 16 -13.06 -0.72 5.69
N ASN A 17 -12.34 -0.58 6.80
CA ASN A 17 -11.25 0.39 6.94
C ASN A 17 -9.92 -0.31 6.73
N LEU A 18 -9.16 0.11 5.72
CA LEU A 18 -7.79 -0.32 5.47
C LEU A 18 -6.83 0.77 5.95
N ILE A 19 -5.76 0.35 6.59
CA ILE A 19 -4.68 1.22 7.08
C ILE A 19 -3.41 0.84 6.33
N ILE A 20 -2.76 1.84 5.76
CA ILE A 20 -1.44 1.72 5.16
C ILE A 20 -0.44 2.28 6.16
N GLU A 21 0.52 1.46 6.58
CA GLU A 21 1.47 1.81 7.63
C GLU A 21 2.92 1.68 7.17
N LEU A 22 3.74 2.66 7.54
CA LEU A 22 5.18 2.56 7.43
C LEU A 22 5.74 1.91 8.69
N ASN A 23 6.51 0.84 8.51
CA ASN A 23 7.09 0.03 9.56
C ASN A 23 8.61 -0.07 9.37
N LYS A 24 9.33 -0.26 10.47
CA LYS A 24 10.76 -0.57 10.47
C LYS A 24 10.97 -2.03 10.89
N ALA A 25 11.96 -2.71 10.33
CA ALA A 25 12.40 -3.98 10.88
C ALA A 25 12.75 -3.87 12.38
N THR A 26 12.46 -4.94 13.14
CA THR A 26 12.76 -5.01 14.57
C THR A 26 14.24 -5.16 14.89
N PHE A 27 15.07 -5.51 13.91
CA PHE A 27 16.52 -5.63 14.06
C PHE A 27 17.26 -4.35 13.63
N LYS A 28 18.42 -4.11 14.25
CA LYS A 28 19.26 -2.94 14.00
C LYS A 28 19.65 -2.87 12.52
N ASN A 29 19.47 -1.71 11.89
CA ASN A 29 19.71 -1.45 10.47
C ASN A 29 18.87 -2.28 9.49
N GLY A 30 17.78 -2.90 9.93
CA GLY A 30 16.89 -3.59 9.00
C GLY A 30 16.05 -2.65 8.14
N PRO A 31 15.49 -3.17 7.03
CA PRO A 31 14.78 -2.37 6.04
C PRO A 31 13.45 -1.83 6.60
N ARG A 32 12.82 -0.94 5.85
CA ARG A 32 11.43 -0.54 6.09
C ARG A 32 10.48 -1.46 5.34
N TYR A 33 9.29 -1.57 5.89
CA TYR A 33 8.18 -2.33 5.32
C TYR A 33 6.94 -1.47 5.27
N ILE A 34 6.09 -1.71 4.28
CA ILE A 34 4.76 -1.12 4.22
C ILE A 34 3.74 -2.22 4.47
N HIS A 35 2.87 -2.00 5.46
CA HIS A 35 1.76 -2.90 5.74
C HIS A 35 0.47 -2.28 5.20
N ILE A 36 -0.27 -3.03 4.39
CA ILE A 36 -1.66 -2.72 4.05
C ILE A 36 -2.52 -3.71 4.85
N GLN A 37 -3.29 -3.21 5.81
CA GLN A 37 -3.98 -4.10 6.74
C GLN A 37 -5.33 -3.58 7.23
N ASN A 38 -6.14 -4.52 7.70
CA ASN A 38 -7.31 -4.28 8.53
C ASN A 38 -7.45 -5.42 9.55
N ASN A 39 -8.64 -5.57 10.14
CA ASN A 39 -8.96 -6.64 11.08
C ASN A 39 -9.02 -8.06 10.47
N ARG A 40 -8.96 -8.21 9.14
CA ARG A 40 -9.08 -9.49 8.42
C ARG A 40 -7.84 -9.85 7.61
N ILE A 41 -7.17 -8.86 7.01
CA ILE A 41 -6.03 -9.08 6.12
C ILE A 41 -4.85 -8.22 6.52
N ARG A 42 -3.66 -8.72 6.26
CA ARG A 42 -2.40 -7.98 6.37
C ARG A 42 -1.48 -8.40 5.23
N TYR A 43 -1.19 -7.47 4.35
CA TYR A 43 -0.14 -7.61 3.33
C TYR A 43 1.08 -6.83 3.79
N ASN A 44 2.25 -7.48 3.73
CA ASN A 44 3.53 -6.87 4.05
C ASN A 44 4.34 -6.75 2.77
N PHE A 45 4.76 -5.54 2.45
CA PHE A 45 5.61 -5.24 1.32
C PHE A 45 6.97 -4.74 1.82
N SER A 46 8.04 -5.15 1.15
CA SER A 46 9.26 -4.32 1.13
C SER A 46 8.96 -2.98 0.44
N GLU A 47 9.80 -1.96 0.67
CA GLU A 47 9.64 -0.67 -0.01
C GLU A 47 9.66 -0.84 -1.54
N THR A 48 10.53 -1.70 -2.09
CA THR A 48 10.62 -1.97 -3.52
C THR A 48 9.33 -2.58 -4.06
N GLU A 49 8.83 -3.66 -3.45
CA GLU A 49 7.59 -4.32 -3.90
C GLU A 49 6.39 -3.37 -3.83
N PHE A 50 6.34 -2.51 -2.80
CA PHE A 50 5.26 -1.53 -2.68
C PHE A 50 5.29 -0.51 -3.82
N ILE A 51 6.48 0.00 -4.18
CA ILE A 51 6.64 0.95 -5.29
C ILE A 51 6.24 0.30 -6.62
N GLU A 52 6.70 -0.93 -6.87
CA GLU A 52 6.36 -1.68 -8.08
C GLU A 52 4.85 -1.94 -8.18
N PHE A 53 4.22 -2.35 -7.07
CA PHE A 53 2.79 -2.55 -6.99
C PHE A 53 2.02 -1.26 -7.27
N ALA A 54 2.40 -0.15 -6.64
CA ALA A 54 1.76 1.15 -6.86
C ALA A 54 1.90 1.61 -8.33
N ALA A 55 3.07 1.42 -8.93
CA ALA A 55 3.31 1.75 -10.34
C ALA A 55 2.42 0.90 -11.27
N LEU A 56 2.26 -0.39 -10.98
CA LEU A 56 1.40 -1.30 -11.75
C LEU A 56 -0.07 -0.88 -11.68
N ILE A 57 -0.58 -0.55 -10.48
CA ILE A 57 -1.96 -0.07 -10.31
C ILE A 57 -2.18 1.24 -11.07
N ASN A 58 -1.27 2.21 -10.94
CA ASN A 58 -1.37 3.48 -11.66
C ASN A 58 -1.41 3.29 -13.17
N LYS A 59 -0.53 2.43 -13.72
CA LYS A 59 -0.53 2.10 -15.14
C LYS A 59 -1.83 1.45 -15.59
N ALA A 60 -2.37 0.53 -14.80
CA ALA A 60 -3.65 -0.14 -15.08
C ALA A 60 -4.82 0.85 -15.07
N VAL A 61 -4.87 1.76 -14.10
CA VAL A 61 -5.90 2.81 -14.00
C VAL A 61 -5.84 3.74 -15.22
N ASN A 62 -4.66 4.22 -15.58
CA ASN A 62 -4.49 5.10 -16.76
C ASN A 62 -4.90 4.38 -18.04
N LYS A 63 -4.53 3.11 -18.19
CA LYS A 63 -4.94 2.31 -19.36
C LYS A 63 -6.47 2.13 -19.39
N MET A 64 -7.09 1.82 -18.26
CA MET A 64 -8.55 1.69 -18.16
C MET A 64 -9.28 2.99 -18.51
N LYS A 65 -8.81 4.14 -17.99
CA LYS A 65 -9.36 5.46 -18.32
C LYS A 65 -9.31 5.73 -19.83
N SER A 66 -8.16 5.51 -20.45
CA SER A 66 -7.99 5.66 -21.91
C SER A 66 -8.93 4.76 -22.72
N MET A 67 -9.18 3.53 -22.27
CA MET A 67 -10.10 2.61 -22.95
C MET A 67 -11.57 2.99 -22.82
N LYS A 68 -11.93 3.75 -21.79
CA LYS A 68 -13.30 4.20 -21.52
C LYS A 68 -13.58 5.62 -22.05
N ASN A 69 -12.62 6.25 -22.73
CA ASN A 69 -12.65 7.67 -23.11
C ASN A 69 -12.96 8.60 -21.91
N ILE A 70 -12.51 8.20 -20.72
CA ILE A 70 -12.59 9.05 -19.53
C ILE A 70 -11.29 9.87 -19.54
N GLU A 71 -11.32 11.00 -20.23
CA GLU A 71 -10.28 12.03 -20.08
C GLU A 71 -10.58 12.82 -18.80
N GLU A 72 -9.52 13.21 -18.08
CA GLU A 72 -9.61 14.07 -16.88
C GLU A 72 -9.97 15.51 -17.25
#